data_AF-A0A7C9NCJ4-F1
#
_entry.id   AF-A0A7C9NCJ4-F1
#
_cell.length_a   1.000
_cell.length_b   1.000
_cell.length_c   1.000
_cell.angle_alpha   90.00
_cell.angle_beta   90.00
_cell.angle_gamma   90.00
#
_symmetry.space_group_name_H-M   'P 1'
#
loop_
_entity.id
_entity.type
_entity.pdbx_description
1 polymer ?
#
loop_
_entity_poly.entity_id
_entity_poly.type
_entity_poly.pdbx_seq_one_letter_code
_entity_poly.pdbx_strand_id
1 'polypeptide(L)'
;MSGAKIDTLLFCTCYARDETAWQSRYQRWIDYYEDGPIDWDRMFLIDDGSPHVPTAQLIGNFSANAGSSVPAEAKLVARFPDNLGRQGPAAYPGWWRSFFHSLQLARLTGASKIVHIESDAYILSQPLADFINEVSSGWHVLWSPRYRMPETAIQVICADQFAAFERFQQDPGNRMNEEFAENILPFTAIHQEFVGDRYSELKRNRGIFRSKKFDRFPVFQRDFFRVQIPDDADFATQVVSRQPVRFRAA
;
A
#
# COMPACT_ATOMS: atom_id res chain seq x y z
N MET A 1 13.90 -16.58 -25.51
CA MET A 1 12.93 -15.55 -25.93
C MET A 1 12.93 -14.53 -24.82
N SER A 2 13.43 -13.31 -25.04
CA SER A 2 13.31 -12.25 -24.03
C SER A 2 11.83 -11.91 -23.91
N GLY A 3 11.21 -12.25 -22.77
CA GLY A 3 9.85 -11.81 -22.48
C GLY A 3 9.76 -10.29 -22.63
N ALA A 4 8.63 -9.78 -23.13
CA ALA A 4 8.40 -8.34 -23.14
C ALA A 4 8.55 -7.82 -21.69
N LYS A 5 9.34 -6.76 -21.51
CA LYS A 5 9.52 -6.11 -20.21
C LYS A 5 8.15 -5.64 -19.71
N ILE A 6 7.79 -5.96 -18.47
CA ILE A 6 6.53 -5.53 -17.87
C ILE A 6 6.74 -4.18 -17.19
N ASP A 7 6.27 -3.11 -17.82
CA ASP A 7 6.39 -1.76 -17.24
C ASP A 7 5.49 -1.63 -16.00
N THR A 8 6.12 -1.49 -14.83
CA THR A 8 5.46 -1.59 -13.53
C THR A 8 5.41 -0.25 -12.80
N LEU A 9 4.20 0.15 -12.43
CA LEU A 9 3.92 1.27 -11.53
C LEU A 9 3.75 0.72 -10.11
N LEU A 10 4.71 1.00 -9.24
CA LEU A 10 4.64 0.69 -7.82
C LEU A 10 4.14 1.93 -7.07
N PHE A 11 3.14 1.78 -6.20
CA PHE A 11 2.69 2.92 -5.40
C PHE A 11 2.22 2.53 -4.00
N CYS A 12 2.28 3.53 -3.12
CA CYS A 12 1.61 3.51 -1.84
C CYS A 12 0.71 4.74 -1.67
N THR A 13 -0.19 4.65 -0.70
CA THR A 13 -1.05 5.78 -0.29
C THR A 13 -0.81 6.10 1.18
N CYS A 14 -0.91 7.38 1.53
CA CYS A 14 -0.88 7.83 2.93
C CYS A 14 -1.47 9.23 3.10
N TYR A 15 -1.74 9.55 4.37
CA TYR A 15 -1.81 10.90 4.88
C TYR A 15 -0.82 11.05 6.04
N ALA A 16 0.20 11.89 5.84
CA ALA A 16 1.23 12.22 6.79
C ALA A 16 0.95 13.61 7.41
N ARG A 17 0.32 13.61 8.58
CA ARG A 17 -0.04 14.84 9.32
C ARG A 17 1.15 15.72 9.74
N ASP A 18 2.34 15.13 9.84
CA ASP A 18 3.56 15.75 10.34
C ASP A 18 4.79 15.02 9.78
N GLU A 19 5.97 15.59 10.00
CA GLU A 19 7.25 15.01 9.55
C GLU A 19 7.51 13.61 10.12
N THR A 20 7.13 13.36 11.37
CA THR A 20 7.31 12.03 11.98
C THR A 20 6.47 10.97 11.27
N ALA A 21 5.21 11.29 10.94
CA ALA A 21 4.34 10.43 10.15
C ALA A 21 4.93 10.18 8.76
N TRP A 22 5.43 11.23 8.10
CA TRP A 22 6.11 11.11 6.80
C TRP A 22 7.29 10.14 6.87
N GLN A 23 8.20 10.35 7.82
CA GLN A 23 9.40 9.53 7.98
C GLN A 23 9.06 8.07 8.26
N SER A 24 8.11 7.82 9.16
CA SER A 24 7.72 6.46 9.56
C SER A 24 6.91 5.69 8.52
N ARG A 25 6.32 6.38 7.54
CA ARG A 25 5.45 5.82 6.50
C ARG A 25 6.16 5.90 5.15
N TYR A 26 6.09 7.05 4.49
CA TYR A 26 6.63 7.23 3.15
C TYR A 26 8.13 7.02 3.07
N GLN A 27 8.94 7.69 3.90
CA GLN A 27 10.40 7.57 3.78
C GLN A 27 10.85 6.14 4.03
N ARG A 28 10.38 5.54 5.12
CA ARG A 28 10.66 4.14 5.45
C ARG A 28 10.25 3.17 4.34
N TRP A 29 9.10 3.42 3.70
CA TRP A 29 8.61 2.59 2.59
C TRP A 29 9.48 2.79 1.34
N ILE A 30 9.87 4.03 1.01
CA ILE A 30 10.82 4.31 -0.08
C ILE A 30 12.13 3.58 0.17
N ASP A 31 12.73 3.75 1.36
CA ASP A 31 14.01 3.14 1.72
C ASP A 31 13.96 1.61 1.59
N TYR A 32 12.78 1.01 1.79
CA TYR A 32 12.60 -0.44 1.67
C TYR A 32 12.45 -0.91 0.21
N TYR A 33 11.76 -0.13 -0.63
CA TYR A 33 11.42 -0.54 -2.00
C TYR A 33 12.31 0.09 -3.08
N GLU A 34 13.14 1.07 -2.77
CA GLU A 34 14.04 1.72 -3.74
C GLU A 34 14.98 0.70 -4.40
N ASP A 35 15.67 -0.11 -3.60
CA ASP A 35 16.47 -1.26 -4.05
C ASP A 35 15.86 -2.58 -3.51
N GLY A 36 14.53 -2.56 -3.34
CA GLY A 36 13.78 -3.62 -2.68
C GLY A 36 13.45 -4.80 -3.58
N PRO A 37 12.55 -5.70 -3.12
CA PRO A 37 12.28 -6.95 -3.80
C PRO A 37 11.32 -6.84 -4.99
N ILE A 38 10.75 -5.66 -5.25
CA ILE A 38 9.77 -5.45 -6.31
C ILE A 38 10.43 -4.70 -7.47
N ASP A 39 10.32 -5.27 -8.66
CA ASP A 39 10.77 -4.60 -9.88
C ASP A 39 9.77 -3.50 -10.26
N TRP A 40 10.23 -2.26 -10.33
CA TRP A 40 9.39 -1.11 -10.70
C TRP A 40 10.10 -0.17 -11.67
N ASP A 41 9.31 0.46 -12.54
CA ASP A 41 9.78 1.47 -13.48
C ASP A 41 9.42 2.87 -13.02
N ARG A 42 8.25 3.00 -12.38
CA ARG A 42 7.75 4.24 -11.80
C ARG A 42 7.23 3.99 -10.39
N MET A 43 7.69 4.78 -9.44
CA MET A 43 7.27 4.76 -8.05
C MET A 43 6.45 6.03 -7.73
N PHE A 44 5.25 5.85 -7.19
CA PHE A 44 4.40 6.96 -6.76
C PHE A 44 4.05 6.87 -5.27
N LEU A 45 4.19 8.00 -4.59
CA LEU A 45 3.55 8.25 -3.31
C LEU A 45 2.28 9.06 -3.59
N ILE A 46 1.11 8.41 -3.57
CA ILE A 46 -0.14 9.11 -3.81
C ILE A 46 -0.66 9.65 -2.48
N ASP A 47 -0.55 10.97 -2.33
CA ASP A 47 -0.73 11.68 -1.07
C ASP A 47 -2.11 12.32 -0.94
N ASP A 48 -2.85 11.89 0.09
CA ASP A 48 -4.20 12.37 0.39
C ASP A 48 -4.17 13.71 1.17
N GLY A 49 -3.47 14.71 0.64
CA GLY A 49 -3.48 16.07 1.18
C GLY A 49 -2.71 16.25 2.49
N SER A 50 -1.54 15.64 2.61
CA SER A 50 -0.66 15.83 3.77
C SER A 50 -0.25 17.29 3.90
N PRO A 51 -0.33 17.91 5.09
CA PRO A 51 0.14 19.29 5.30
C PRO A 51 1.67 19.40 5.24
N HIS A 52 2.38 18.29 5.48
CA HIS A 52 3.82 18.20 5.41
C HIS A 52 4.23 17.37 4.19
N VAL A 53 5.10 17.95 3.36
CA VAL A 53 5.82 17.24 2.30
C VAL A 53 7.27 17.68 2.37
N PRO A 54 8.27 16.77 2.32
CA PRO A 54 9.66 17.14 2.32
C PRO A 54 9.96 18.04 1.14
N THR A 55 10.77 19.06 1.35
CA THR A 55 11.22 19.99 0.31
C THR A 55 12.27 19.36 -0.62
N ALA A 56 12.65 18.10 -0.38
CA ALA A 56 13.77 17.45 -1.07
C ALA A 56 13.50 17.30 -2.58
N GLN A 57 14.45 17.80 -3.36
CA GLN A 57 14.47 17.83 -4.83
C GLN A 57 14.55 16.43 -5.50
N LEU A 58 14.60 15.35 -4.71
CA LEU A 58 14.79 13.98 -5.18
C LEU A 58 13.49 13.26 -5.60
N ILE A 59 12.35 13.86 -5.28
CA ILE A 59 11.04 13.31 -5.60
C ILE A 59 10.25 14.40 -6.32
N GLY A 60 9.96 14.22 -7.60
CA GLY A 60 9.14 15.19 -8.33
C GLY A 60 7.75 15.25 -7.68
N ASN A 61 7.28 16.46 -7.39
CA ASN A 61 5.98 16.68 -6.77
C ASN A 61 5.06 17.32 -7.79
N PHE A 62 3.89 16.72 -8.02
CA PHE A 62 2.87 17.30 -8.88
C PHE A 62 1.49 17.17 -8.25
N SER A 63 0.63 18.12 -8.60
CA SER A 63 -0.77 18.05 -8.22
C SER A 63 -1.39 16.81 -8.86
N ALA A 64 -2.10 15.99 -8.08
CA ALA A 64 -2.88 14.87 -8.62
C ALA A 64 -3.98 15.34 -9.60
N ASN A 65 -4.30 16.64 -9.62
CA ASN A 65 -5.21 17.26 -10.58
C ASN A 65 -4.48 17.81 -11.84
N ALA A 66 -3.16 17.70 -11.93
CA ALA A 66 -2.37 18.28 -13.02
C ALA A 66 -2.52 17.47 -14.32
N GLY A 67 -3.54 17.81 -15.12
CA GLY A 67 -3.63 17.52 -16.56
C GLY A 67 -3.19 16.12 -17.02
N SER A 68 -2.56 16.07 -18.20
CA SER A 68 -2.19 14.82 -18.89
C SER A 68 -0.67 14.58 -18.95
N SER A 69 0.14 15.34 -18.22
CA SER A 69 1.60 15.20 -18.23
C SER A 69 2.12 14.84 -16.85
N VAL A 70 2.69 13.65 -16.73
CA VAL A 70 3.43 13.24 -15.53
C VAL A 70 4.90 13.62 -15.70
N PRO A 71 5.57 14.18 -14.69
CA PRO A 71 7.00 14.46 -14.76
C PRO A 71 7.83 13.20 -15.10
N ALA A 72 9.05 13.37 -15.61
CA ALA A 72 9.86 12.25 -16.12
C ALA A 72 10.55 11.45 -15.01
N GLU A 73 10.59 11.98 -13.79
CA GLU A 73 11.26 11.36 -12.66
C GLU A 73 10.65 9.99 -12.32
N ALA A 74 11.52 9.06 -11.97
CA ALA A 74 11.12 7.69 -11.64
C ALA A 74 10.36 7.62 -10.32
N LYS A 75 10.69 8.47 -9.34
CA LYS A 75 10.04 8.58 -8.02
C LYS A 75 9.29 9.90 -7.92
N LEU A 76 7.99 9.83 -7.62
CA LEU A 76 7.11 10.99 -7.60
C LEU A 76 6.17 10.99 -6.39
N VAL A 77 5.80 12.19 -5.94
CA VAL A 77 4.68 12.43 -5.02
C VAL A 77 3.55 13.05 -5.82
N ALA A 78 2.45 12.32 -5.94
CA ALA A 78 1.21 12.80 -6.55
C ALA A 78 0.28 13.27 -5.42
N ARG A 79 0.17 14.58 -5.22
CA ARG A 79 -0.51 15.14 -4.03
C ARG A 79 -1.84 15.77 -4.36
N PHE A 80 -2.88 15.38 -3.61
CA PHE A 80 -4.15 16.09 -3.59
C PHE A 80 -4.06 17.37 -2.74
N PRO A 81 -4.82 18.43 -3.07
CA PRO A 81 -4.76 19.69 -2.32
C PRO A 81 -5.40 19.60 -0.94
N ASP A 82 -6.38 18.70 -0.77
CA ASP A 82 -7.21 18.54 0.41
C ASP A 82 -7.15 17.09 0.93
N ASN A 83 -7.29 16.91 2.24
CA ASN A 83 -7.45 15.60 2.85
C ASN A 83 -8.94 15.27 2.98
N LEU A 84 -9.39 14.13 2.43
CA LEU A 84 -10.79 13.69 2.58
C LEU A 84 -11.02 12.89 3.86
N GLY A 85 -9.94 12.36 4.43
CA GLY A 85 -9.92 11.70 5.73
C GLY A 85 -10.71 10.39 5.76
N ARG A 86 -10.84 9.85 6.98
CA ARG A 86 -11.68 8.68 7.26
C ARG A 86 -12.97 9.15 7.90
N GLN A 87 -14.08 8.89 7.22
CA GLN A 87 -15.43 9.31 7.63
C GLN A 87 -16.17 8.21 8.41
N GLY A 88 -15.66 6.97 8.38
CA GLY A 88 -16.22 5.84 9.11
C GLY A 88 -15.39 4.56 8.97
N PRO A 89 -15.85 3.43 9.54
CA PRO A 89 -15.16 2.15 9.40
C PRO A 89 -14.98 1.73 7.93
N ALA A 90 -16.06 1.76 7.14
CA ALA A 90 -16.06 1.46 5.71
C ALA A 90 -15.93 2.71 4.82
N ALA A 91 -15.98 3.91 5.39
CA ALA A 91 -15.92 5.18 4.66
C ALA A 91 -14.51 5.81 4.72
N TYR A 92 -13.73 5.59 3.67
CA TYR A 92 -12.36 6.08 3.50
C TYR A 92 -12.17 6.70 2.09
N PRO A 93 -12.85 7.82 1.81
CA PRO A 93 -12.85 8.44 0.49
C PRO A 93 -11.47 8.86 -0.02
N GLY A 94 -10.56 9.24 0.88
CA GLY A 94 -9.18 9.56 0.54
C GLY A 94 -8.40 8.38 -0.03
N TRP A 95 -8.62 7.18 0.52
CA TRP A 95 -8.02 5.95 0.01
C TRP A 95 -8.59 5.60 -1.35
N TRP A 96 -9.92 5.64 -1.53
CA TRP A 96 -10.56 5.40 -2.83
C TRP A 96 -10.03 6.35 -3.92
N ARG A 97 -10.01 7.66 -3.64
CA ARG A 97 -9.50 8.67 -4.57
C ARG A 97 -8.05 8.39 -4.97
N SER A 98 -7.20 8.09 -3.99
CA SER A 98 -5.79 7.79 -4.23
C SER A 98 -5.60 6.49 -5.01
N PHE A 99 -6.36 5.45 -4.67
CA PHE A 99 -6.33 4.15 -5.32
C PHE A 99 -6.74 4.25 -6.79
N PHE A 100 -7.85 4.91 -7.12
CA PHE A 100 -8.27 5.10 -8.51
C PHE A 100 -7.35 6.02 -9.31
N HIS A 101 -6.71 6.99 -8.67
CA HIS A 101 -5.75 7.84 -9.34
C HIS A 101 -4.54 7.03 -9.87
N SER A 102 -4.19 5.90 -9.25
CA SER A 102 -3.15 4.99 -9.77
C SER A 102 -3.43 4.51 -11.21
N LEU A 103 -4.70 4.30 -11.58
CA LEU A 103 -5.07 3.89 -12.93
C LEU A 103 -4.81 5.01 -13.95
N GLN A 104 -5.11 6.25 -13.57
CA GLN A 104 -4.79 7.42 -14.40
C GLN A 104 -3.27 7.52 -14.59
N LEU A 105 -2.49 7.37 -13.52
CA LEU A 105 -1.04 7.40 -13.59
C LEU A 105 -0.46 6.27 -14.44
N ALA A 106 -1.00 5.06 -14.34
CA ALA A 106 -0.60 3.93 -15.17
C ALA A 106 -0.81 4.25 -16.66
N ARG A 107 -1.97 4.81 -17.01
CA ARG A 107 -2.27 5.24 -18.39
C ARG A 107 -1.33 6.34 -18.89
N LEU A 108 -1.04 7.35 -18.06
CA LEU A 108 -0.17 8.46 -18.42
C LEU A 108 1.30 8.06 -18.55
N THR A 109 1.72 7.00 -17.85
CA THR A 109 3.09 6.49 -17.88
C THR A 109 3.28 5.32 -18.83
N GLY A 110 2.20 4.75 -19.36
CA GLY A 110 2.24 3.54 -20.20
C GLY A 110 2.45 2.25 -19.42
N ALA A 111 2.34 2.27 -18.09
CA ALA A 111 2.52 1.09 -17.26
C ALA A 111 1.47 0.01 -17.59
N SER A 112 1.93 -1.24 -17.63
CA SER A 112 1.12 -2.42 -17.90
C SER A 112 0.79 -3.24 -16.65
N LYS A 113 1.40 -2.87 -15.51
CA LYS A 113 1.13 -3.45 -14.19
C LYS A 113 1.10 -2.34 -13.14
N ILE A 114 0.11 -2.39 -12.26
CA ILE A 114 0.02 -1.56 -11.06
C ILE A 114 0.26 -2.48 -9.85
N VAL A 115 1.24 -2.14 -9.02
CA VAL A 115 1.49 -2.79 -7.74
C VAL A 115 1.16 -1.78 -6.63
N HIS A 116 0.08 -2.03 -5.91
CA HIS A 116 -0.27 -1.29 -4.70
C HIS A 116 0.32 -1.99 -3.49
N ILE A 117 1.10 -1.27 -2.70
CA ILE A 117 1.54 -1.70 -1.38
C ILE A 117 1.33 -0.52 -0.43
N GLU A 118 0.46 -0.64 0.56
CA GLU A 118 0.18 0.45 1.50
C GLU A 118 1.47 0.92 2.19
N SER A 119 1.52 2.20 2.60
CA SER A 119 2.71 2.82 3.21
C SER A 119 3.15 2.21 4.56
N ASP A 120 2.40 1.24 5.07
CA ASP A 120 2.75 0.41 6.23
C ASP A 120 2.70 -1.10 5.92
N ALA A 121 2.80 -1.49 4.64
CA ALA A 121 2.83 -2.87 4.17
C ALA A 121 4.19 -3.24 3.54
N TYR A 122 4.62 -4.47 3.80
CA TYR A 122 5.96 -4.95 3.45
C TYR A 122 5.93 -6.39 2.91
N ILE A 123 6.58 -6.60 1.77
CA ILE A 123 6.87 -7.92 1.18
C ILE A 123 8.16 -8.45 1.80
N LEU A 124 8.13 -9.68 2.32
CA LEU A 124 9.17 -10.20 3.21
C LEU A 124 9.89 -11.43 2.67
N SER A 125 9.38 -12.08 1.62
CA SER A 125 9.95 -13.32 1.09
C SER A 125 10.15 -13.28 -0.41
N GLN A 126 11.20 -13.98 -0.87
CA GLN A 126 11.48 -14.16 -2.30
C GLN A 126 10.32 -14.79 -3.07
N PRO A 127 9.64 -15.86 -2.60
CA PRO A 127 8.54 -16.46 -3.36
C PRO A 127 7.39 -15.48 -3.65
N LEU A 128 7.04 -14.61 -2.70
CA LEU A 128 6.01 -13.60 -2.92
C LEU A 128 6.50 -12.48 -3.85
N ALA A 129 7.75 -12.06 -3.71
CA ALA A 129 8.35 -11.08 -4.60
C ALA A 129 8.38 -11.58 -6.06
N ASP A 130 8.83 -12.82 -6.28
CA ASP A 130 8.85 -13.46 -7.60
C ASP A 130 7.46 -13.47 -8.21
N PHE A 131 6.45 -13.89 -7.43
CA PHE A 131 5.06 -13.88 -7.88
C PHE A 131 4.60 -12.47 -8.34
N ILE A 132 4.85 -11.43 -7.54
CA ILE A 132 4.46 -10.05 -7.86
C ILE A 132 5.18 -9.56 -9.12
N ASN A 133 6.47 -9.86 -9.25
CA ASN A 133 7.30 -9.42 -10.38
C ASN A 133 6.92 -10.16 -11.68
N GLU A 134 6.55 -11.43 -11.60
CA GLU A 134 6.28 -12.28 -12.77
C GLU A 134 4.83 -12.23 -13.26
N VAL A 135 3.85 -12.03 -12.37
CA VAL A 135 2.44 -12.06 -12.77
C VAL A 135 2.12 -10.97 -13.80
N SER A 136 1.42 -11.35 -14.87
CA SER A 136 1.22 -10.47 -16.05
C SER A 136 -0.24 -10.37 -16.51
N SER A 137 -1.17 -10.98 -15.79
CA SER A 137 -2.61 -10.93 -16.07
C SER A 137 -3.40 -11.10 -14.80
N GLY A 138 -4.51 -10.36 -14.65
CA GLY A 138 -5.41 -10.48 -13.50
C GLY A 138 -5.24 -9.36 -12.45
N TRP A 139 -6.14 -9.40 -11.46
CA TRP A 139 -6.18 -8.56 -10.28
C TRP A 139 -6.05 -9.46 -9.05
N HIS A 140 -4.85 -9.44 -8.49
CA HIS A 140 -4.40 -10.34 -7.43
C HIS A 140 -4.38 -9.61 -6.10
N VAL A 141 -4.78 -10.33 -5.07
CA VAL A 141 -4.74 -9.91 -3.68
C VAL A 141 -4.34 -11.09 -2.80
N LEU A 142 -3.74 -10.82 -1.66
CA LEU A 142 -3.36 -11.85 -0.69
C LEU A 142 -4.54 -12.14 0.24
N TRP A 143 -4.48 -13.26 0.97
CA TRP A 143 -5.48 -13.58 1.98
C TRP A 143 -4.95 -13.24 3.38
N SER A 144 -5.76 -12.59 4.21
CA SER A 144 -5.49 -12.45 5.64
C SER A 144 -6.21 -13.57 6.41
N PRO A 145 -5.50 -14.58 6.95
CA PRO A 145 -6.13 -15.72 7.62
C PRO A 145 -6.91 -15.33 8.87
N ARG A 146 -6.43 -14.34 9.65
CA ARG A 146 -7.10 -13.90 10.86
C ARG A 146 -8.42 -13.19 10.58
N TYR A 147 -8.40 -12.28 9.60
CA TYR A 147 -9.56 -11.46 9.28
C TYR A 147 -10.52 -12.17 8.32
N ARG A 148 -10.08 -13.29 7.74
CA ARG A 148 -10.85 -14.09 6.77
C ARG A 148 -11.36 -13.24 5.62
N MET A 149 -10.48 -12.41 5.09
CA MET A 149 -10.77 -11.48 4.01
C MET A 149 -9.54 -11.31 3.11
N PRO A 150 -9.74 -10.86 1.86
CA PRO A 150 -8.65 -10.35 1.04
C PRO A 150 -7.88 -9.22 1.72
N GLU A 151 -6.56 -9.16 1.56
CA GLU A 151 -5.71 -8.12 2.12
C GLU A 151 -5.45 -7.01 1.07
N THR A 152 -6.31 -6.00 1.05
CA THR A 152 -6.27 -4.89 0.08
C THR A 152 -5.07 -3.94 0.24
N ALA A 153 -4.32 -4.05 1.34
CA ALA A 153 -3.07 -3.31 1.49
C ALA A 153 -1.99 -3.76 0.51
N ILE A 154 -2.12 -4.93 -0.12
CA ILE A 154 -1.22 -5.42 -1.19
C ILE A 154 -2.07 -5.91 -2.37
N GLN A 155 -1.92 -5.28 -3.53
CA GLN A 155 -2.65 -5.67 -4.74
C GLN A 155 -1.77 -5.57 -5.98
N VAL A 156 -1.93 -6.52 -6.91
CA VAL A 156 -1.27 -6.49 -8.22
C VAL A 156 -2.35 -6.49 -9.30
N ILE A 157 -2.39 -5.45 -10.12
CA ILE A 157 -3.42 -5.23 -11.14
C ILE A 157 -2.74 -5.14 -12.49
N CYS A 158 -2.97 -6.12 -13.35
CA CYS A 158 -2.40 -6.16 -14.68
C CYS A 158 -3.29 -5.44 -15.70
N ALA A 159 -2.73 -5.08 -16.85
CA ALA A 159 -3.38 -4.27 -17.88
C ALA A 159 -4.73 -4.82 -18.36
N ASP A 160 -4.89 -6.14 -18.39
CA ASP A 160 -6.16 -6.80 -18.76
C ASP A 160 -7.31 -6.48 -17.79
N GLN A 161 -7.01 -6.03 -16.57
CA GLN A 161 -8.00 -5.64 -15.56
C GLN A 161 -8.24 -4.12 -15.46
N PHE A 162 -7.51 -3.29 -16.20
CA PHE A 162 -7.68 -1.83 -16.15
C PHE A 162 -9.09 -1.36 -16.54
N ALA A 163 -9.73 -2.04 -17.50
CA ALA A 163 -11.11 -1.76 -17.87
C ALA A 163 -12.11 -2.16 -16.77
N ALA A 164 -11.84 -3.25 -16.03
CA ALA A 164 -12.66 -3.65 -14.89
C ALA A 164 -12.50 -2.67 -13.71
N PHE A 165 -11.27 -2.20 -13.47
CA PHE A 165 -10.96 -1.19 -12.47
C PHE A 165 -11.70 0.14 -12.75
N GLU A 166 -11.65 0.65 -13.98
CA GLU A 166 -12.40 1.86 -14.37
C GLU A 166 -13.91 1.65 -14.28
N ARG A 167 -14.42 0.51 -14.76
CA ARG A 167 -15.85 0.20 -14.70
C ARG A 167 -16.36 0.19 -13.26
N PHE A 168 -15.60 -0.42 -12.34
CA PHE A 168 -15.94 -0.43 -10.92
C PHE A 168 -16.01 1.00 -10.35
N GLN A 169 -15.03 1.86 -10.68
CA GLN A 169 -15.03 3.26 -10.24
C GLN A 169 -16.27 4.04 -10.70
N GLN A 170 -16.68 3.81 -11.95
CA GLN A 170 -17.75 4.55 -12.62
C GLN A 170 -19.15 3.97 -12.33
N ASP A 171 -19.24 2.78 -11.74
CA ASP A 171 -20.50 2.12 -11.44
C ASP A 171 -21.26 2.90 -10.34
N PRO A 172 -22.41 3.54 -10.64
CA PRO A 172 -23.18 4.24 -9.62
C PRO A 172 -23.78 3.30 -8.56
N GLY A 173 -23.81 1.99 -8.82
CA GLY A 173 -24.23 0.96 -7.87
C GLY A 173 -23.10 0.38 -7.02
N ASN A 174 -21.86 0.85 -7.19
CA ASN A 174 -20.79 0.40 -6.29
C ASN A 174 -21.09 0.86 -4.86
N ARG A 175 -20.67 0.04 -3.88
CA ARG A 175 -20.91 0.30 -2.45
C ARG A 175 -19.71 1.01 -1.82
N MET A 176 -19.02 1.86 -2.58
CA MET A 176 -17.84 2.57 -2.09
C MET A 176 -18.22 3.49 -0.93
N ASN A 177 -17.42 3.47 0.14
CA ASN A 177 -17.69 4.14 1.42
C ASN A 177 -18.87 3.58 2.23
N GLU A 178 -19.55 2.54 1.74
CA GLU A 178 -20.61 1.83 2.46
C GLU A 178 -20.17 0.43 2.89
N GLU A 179 -19.24 -0.16 2.15
CA GLU A 179 -18.73 -1.52 2.35
C GLU A 179 -17.20 -1.55 2.29
N PHE A 180 -16.59 -2.56 2.94
CA PHE A 180 -15.15 -2.76 2.89
C PHE A 180 -14.67 -3.12 1.47
N ALA A 181 -13.50 -2.61 1.09
CA ALA A 181 -12.91 -2.77 -0.24
C ALA A 181 -12.63 -4.25 -0.52
N GLU A 182 -12.24 -4.95 0.54
CA GLU A 182 -12.05 -6.39 0.62
C GLU A 182 -13.27 -7.20 0.14
N ASN A 183 -14.48 -6.65 0.22
CA ASN A 183 -15.73 -7.33 -0.13
C ASN A 183 -16.27 -6.94 -1.51
N ILE A 184 -15.80 -5.85 -2.12
CA ILE A 184 -16.44 -5.24 -3.30
C ILE A 184 -15.51 -5.06 -4.49
N LEU A 185 -14.20 -5.04 -4.29
CA LEU A 185 -13.26 -4.95 -5.40
C LEU A 185 -13.33 -6.22 -6.27
N PRO A 186 -13.28 -6.08 -7.61
CA PRO A 186 -13.48 -7.19 -8.53
C PRO A 186 -12.18 -7.99 -8.72
N PHE A 187 -11.67 -8.60 -7.64
CA PHE A 187 -10.48 -9.44 -7.69
C PHE A 187 -10.69 -10.65 -8.61
N THR A 188 -9.69 -10.99 -9.42
CA THR A 188 -9.71 -12.22 -10.22
C THR A 188 -9.07 -13.40 -9.51
N ALA A 189 -8.18 -13.14 -8.54
CA ALA A 189 -7.48 -14.15 -7.77
C ALA A 189 -7.19 -13.68 -6.34
N ILE A 190 -7.40 -14.58 -5.37
CA ILE A 190 -7.10 -14.39 -3.95
C ILE A 190 -6.13 -15.49 -3.54
N HIS A 191 -4.91 -15.12 -3.17
CA HIS A 191 -3.82 -16.06 -2.88
C HIS A 191 -3.76 -16.38 -1.39
N GLN A 192 -3.96 -17.66 -1.04
CA GLN A 192 -3.98 -18.16 0.34
C GLN A 192 -2.68 -18.91 0.71
N GLU A 193 -1.83 -19.17 -0.27
CA GLU A 193 -0.57 -19.87 -0.14
C GLU A 193 0.52 -19.03 0.55
N PHE A 194 0.41 -17.69 0.49
CA PHE A 194 1.35 -16.79 1.14
C PHE A 194 0.95 -16.50 2.59
N VAL A 195 1.91 -16.64 3.51
CA VAL A 195 1.73 -16.43 4.94
C VAL A 195 1.87 -14.94 5.26
N GLY A 196 0.85 -14.32 5.84
CA GLY A 196 0.98 -12.93 6.29
C GLY A 196 -0.30 -12.40 6.91
N ASP A 197 -0.18 -11.29 7.65
CA ASP A 197 -1.32 -10.67 8.32
C ASP A 197 -1.03 -9.22 8.79
N ARG A 198 -2.06 -8.59 9.37
CA ARG A 198 -2.03 -7.27 10.02
C ARG A 198 -1.40 -7.35 11.41
N TYR A 199 -0.09 -7.65 11.49
CA TYR A 199 0.58 -8.03 12.75
C TYR A 199 0.50 -6.97 13.87
N SER A 200 0.45 -5.67 13.55
CA SER A 200 0.31 -4.63 14.57
C SER A 200 -1.07 -4.59 15.22
N GLU A 201 -2.12 -5.01 14.50
CA GLU A 201 -3.48 -5.01 15.02
C GLU A 201 -3.70 -6.12 16.04
N LEU A 202 -2.88 -7.18 16.02
CA LEU A 202 -2.94 -8.30 16.96
C LEU A 202 -2.88 -7.87 18.44
N LYS A 203 -2.35 -6.66 18.74
CA LYS A 203 -2.32 -6.09 20.10
C LYS A 203 -3.24 -4.91 20.37
N ARG A 204 -4.12 -4.49 19.44
CA ARG A 204 -5.20 -3.54 19.80
C ARG A 204 -6.21 -4.14 20.80
N ASN A 205 -6.10 -5.44 21.10
CA ASN A 205 -6.75 -6.12 22.23
C ASN A 205 -5.98 -6.00 23.57
N ARG A 206 -5.51 -4.81 23.96
CA ARG A 206 -4.92 -4.53 25.29
C ARG A 206 -5.95 -4.36 26.43
N GLY A 207 -7.20 -4.82 26.27
CA GLY A 207 -8.26 -4.60 27.27
C GLY A 207 -8.37 -3.13 27.72
N ILE A 208 -8.42 -2.88 29.03
CA ILE A 208 -8.52 -1.54 29.65
C ILE A 208 -7.26 -0.66 29.55
N PHE A 209 -6.13 -1.15 29.00
CA PHE A 209 -4.87 -0.40 28.91
C PHE A 209 -4.59 0.16 27.50
N ARG A 210 -5.63 0.64 26.82
CA ARG A 210 -5.55 1.21 25.45
C ARG A 210 -4.90 2.61 25.38
N SER A 211 -4.67 3.29 26.49
CA SER A 211 -4.13 4.66 26.50
C SER A 211 -2.62 4.70 26.24
N LYS A 212 -2.17 5.60 25.34
CA LYS A 212 -0.74 5.92 25.12
C LYS A 212 0.00 6.35 26.39
N LYS A 213 -0.73 6.75 27.45
CA LYS A 213 -0.17 7.11 28.76
C LYS A 213 0.51 5.94 29.49
N PHE A 214 0.26 4.70 29.07
CA PHE A 214 0.89 3.52 29.65
C PHE A 214 2.22 3.15 28.98
N ASP A 215 2.50 3.66 27.77
CA ASP A 215 3.74 3.35 27.04
C ASP A 215 5.00 3.97 27.66
N ARG A 216 4.84 4.90 28.63
CA ARG A 216 5.93 5.47 29.45
C ARG A 216 6.47 4.52 30.51
N PHE A 217 5.76 3.44 30.84
CA PHE A 217 6.23 2.49 31.84
C PHE A 217 7.07 1.38 31.17
N PRO A 218 8.30 1.11 31.65
CA PRO A 218 9.21 0.12 31.04
C PRO A 218 8.63 -1.28 30.89
N VAL A 219 7.67 -1.66 31.73
CA VAL A 219 7.00 -2.97 31.67
C VAL A 219 6.20 -3.16 30.37
N PHE A 220 5.57 -2.11 29.83
CA PHE A 220 4.82 -2.16 28.56
C PHE A 220 5.72 -2.05 27.32
N GLN A 221 7.02 -1.81 27.54
CA GLN A 221 8.04 -1.78 26.52
C GLN A 221 8.73 -3.14 26.32
N ARG A 222 8.54 -4.13 27.21
CA ARG A 222 9.11 -5.50 27.08
C ARG A 222 8.48 -6.28 25.91
N ASP A 223 9.16 -7.30 25.38
CA ASP A 223 8.73 -8.11 24.22
C ASP A 223 7.37 -8.80 24.41
N PHE A 224 6.96 -9.04 25.66
CA PHE A 224 5.60 -9.48 26.02
C PHE A 224 4.49 -8.52 25.54
N PHE A 225 4.85 -7.25 25.28
CA PHE A 225 4.16 -6.10 24.64
C PHE A 225 4.18 -6.01 23.11
N ARG A 226 4.95 -6.87 22.43
CA ARG A 226 5.30 -6.72 21.02
C ARG A 226 4.77 -7.92 20.22
N VAL A 227 4.15 -7.68 19.07
CA VAL A 227 3.94 -8.75 18.08
C VAL A 227 5.12 -8.62 17.14
N GLN A 228 5.98 -9.63 17.16
CA GLN A 228 7.00 -9.78 16.15
C GLN A 228 6.32 -10.28 14.87
N ILE A 229 6.81 -9.80 13.73
CA ILE A 229 6.46 -10.40 12.44
C ILE A 229 7.09 -11.81 12.48
N PRO A 230 6.30 -12.88 12.26
CA PRO A 230 6.82 -14.24 12.21
C PRO A 230 7.95 -14.37 11.18
N ASP A 231 8.94 -15.22 11.48
CA ASP A 231 10.09 -15.43 10.61
C ASP A 231 9.71 -16.08 9.27
N ASP A 232 8.57 -16.76 9.21
CA ASP A 232 8.00 -17.41 8.03
C ASP A 232 6.97 -16.54 7.28
N ALA A 233 6.66 -15.32 7.76
CA ALA A 233 5.69 -14.45 7.10
C ALA A 233 6.21 -13.93 5.76
N ASP A 234 5.53 -14.22 4.67
CA ASP A 234 5.77 -13.71 3.31
C ASP A 234 5.42 -12.22 3.17
N PHE A 235 4.44 -11.73 3.93
CA PHE A 235 4.11 -10.31 3.97
C PHE A 235 3.66 -9.87 5.36
N ALA A 236 3.72 -8.56 5.61
CA ALA A 236 3.19 -7.93 6.81
C ALA A 236 2.51 -6.61 6.47
N THR A 237 1.32 -6.37 7.01
CA THR A 237 0.56 -5.14 6.80
C THR A 237 0.33 -4.42 8.13
N GLN A 238 0.00 -3.12 8.07
CA GLN A 238 -0.17 -2.27 9.25
C GLN A 238 1.09 -2.22 10.13
N VAL A 239 2.29 -2.38 9.55
CA VAL A 239 3.56 -2.45 10.27
C VAL A 239 3.92 -1.11 10.90
N VAL A 240 4.27 -1.12 12.19
CA VAL A 240 4.69 0.09 12.91
C VAL A 240 6.22 0.27 12.89
N SER A 241 6.70 1.50 13.08
CA SER A 241 8.13 1.87 13.01
C SER A 241 9.08 0.99 13.83
N ARG A 242 8.60 0.49 14.97
CA ARG A 242 9.39 -0.35 15.89
C ARG A 242 9.49 -1.83 15.48
N GLN A 243 8.72 -2.29 14.51
CA GLN A 243 8.81 -3.66 14.03
C GLN A 243 9.89 -3.74 12.96
N PRO A 244 10.94 -4.55 13.13
CA PRO A 244 11.95 -4.74 12.10
C PRO A 244 11.29 -5.40 10.89
N VAL A 245 11.61 -4.90 9.70
CA VAL A 245 11.22 -5.49 8.43
C VAL A 245 12.50 -5.92 7.75
N ARG A 246 12.56 -7.18 7.34
CA ARG A 246 13.72 -7.74 6.63
C ARG A 246 13.20 -8.63 5.52
N PHE A 247 13.66 -8.34 4.31
CA PHE A 247 13.43 -9.22 3.18
C PHE A 247 14.30 -10.47 3.32
N ARG A 248 13.71 -11.63 3.03
CA ARG A 248 14.39 -12.92 2.99
C ARG A 248 14.59 -13.31 1.54
N ALA A 249 15.74 -12.92 1.00
CA ALA A 249 16.25 -13.45 -0.25
C ALA A 249 16.52 -14.96 -0.07
N ALA A 250 16.20 -15.74 -1.10
CA ALA A 250 16.45 -17.18 -1.12
C ALA A 250 17.96 -17.50 -1.09
#